data_AF-A0A7V4XE36-F1
#
_entry.id   AF-A0A7V4XE36-F1
#
_cell.length_a   1.000
_cell.length_b   1.000
_cell.length_c   1.000
_cell.angle_alpha   90.00
_cell.angle_beta   90.00
_cell.angle_gamma   90.00
#
_symmetry.space_group_name_H-M   'P 1'
#
loop_
_entity.id
_entity.type
_entity.pdbx_description
1 polymer ?
#
loop_
_entity_poly.entity_id
_entity_poly.type
_entity_poly.pdbx_seq_one_letter_code
_entity_poly.pdbx_strand_id
1 'polypeptide(L)'
;MAECLKCKAENLDGLAYCGNCADALEDTYGWLKQLWGPIAEKSNQIPAMDLLQLVLFYAFVVVVFPFAFIYRTRHYWPMWVALALFVVMQWNFPFIDWWKTWERQNSYYSHGPLVPLIAAFMVGANHKKLRFIKVLPSWLGLVLVLPSIPLFVFGRWTGSGNACAISFIAFLVGGVLMFTGTRVTRLLLFPMLYLLFMVPAPATVLDKVTMPVQLSSTILAAKILTYTGYDVVRGGTVITGADLPGPLRVAGECSGFRMLISLLTFTAFFVYMVRAPFWKKAFLVCLSFPLSLFVNGLRIAAIGYVGIWTESEQAMMNFHNSWAMVFELVVSFAILFGIAKLIKANDFGITESKVAPELAAQAERKPAYRIVGRGLRGPAMIAILCAMIFLNIAVKPLETTAKGQLVRANFPPTFASWISHDQKLDALTAEELKTADMLQRIYVNSNDDTQWVHVFIQAARDTDAFHDPHSCLPGGGSDITEDRPVTITFDKPRHFTVTATLLRFINDNTGDENLLLYWYNTGSDCYPATADVRLKMRQEQINDLKTMLLHPGQRAELERDYARSQTYCYRFTCAVDGDTAPALRGLESFIKEFVATSRQFDR
;
A
#
# COMPACT_ATOMS: atom_id res chain seq x y z
N MET A 1 -29.41 26.36 6.45
CA MET A 1 -29.69 25.12 5.66
C MET A 1 -31.17 24.89 5.36
N ALA A 2 -32.09 25.02 6.34
CA ALA A 2 -33.54 24.96 6.08
C ALA A 2 -34.05 26.09 5.16
N GLU A 3 -33.42 27.27 5.20
CA GLU A 3 -33.74 28.41 4.31
C GLU A 3 -33.24 28.21 2.86
N CYS A 4 -32.03 27.67 2.63
CA CYS A 4 -31.56 27.29 1.28
C CYS A 4 -32.47 26.20 0.65
N LEU A 5 -33.12 25.34 1.46
CA LEU A 5 -34.10 24.35 0.99
C LEU A 5 -35.45 24.98 0.61
N LYS A 6 -35.84 26.09 1.26
CA LYS A 6 -37.03 26.87 0.90
C LYS A 6 -36.82 27.64 -0.42
N CYS A 7 -35.66 28.26 -0.58
CA CYS A 7 -35.32 29.03 -1.78
C CYS A 7 -35.30 28.17 -3.08
N LYS A 8 -34.87 26.90 -2.98
CA LYS A 8 -34.87 25.95 -4.10
C LYS A 8 -36.26 25.39 -4.45
N ALA A 9 -37.23 25.50 -3.54
CA ALA A 9 -38.60 25.09 -3.80
C ALA A 9 -39.42 26.19 -4.49
N GLU A 10 -38.99 27.46 -4.39
CA GLU A 10 -39.72 28.62 -4.90
C GLU A 10 -39.17 29.15 -6.25
N ASN A 11 -37.89 28.94 -6.58
CA ASN A 11 -37.31 29.31 -7.88
C ASN A 11 -37.19 28.09 -8.83
N LEU A 12 -38.27 27.80 -9.55
CA LEU A 12 -38.29 26.79 -10.61
C LEU A 12 -37.88 27.33 -12.00
N ASP A 13 -37.73 28.64 -12.17
CA ASP A 13 -37.35 29.24 -13.45
C ASP A 13 -36.23 30.29 -13.27
N GLY A 14 -35.04 30.01 -13.81
CA GLY A 14 -34.00 31.02 -14.06
C GLY A 14 -32.75 30.96 -13.17
N LEU A 15 -31.59 30.96 -13.85
CA LEU A 15 -30.23 31.05 -13.31
C LEU A 15 -29.98 32.38 -12.54
N ALA A 16 -30.34 32.46 -11.26
CA ALA A 16 -29.86 33.51 -10.37
C ALA A 16 -29.09 32.89 -9.18
N TYR A 17 -27.80 33.23 -9.08
CA TYR A 17 -26.90 32.83 -8.01
C TYR A 17 -27.38 33.43 -6.68
N CYS A 18 -27.78 32.60 -5.74
CA CYS A 18 -28.29 33.04 -4.43
C CYS A 18 -27.11 33.32 -3.48
N GLY A 19 -26.80 34.60 -3.22
CA GLY A 19 -25.75 35.05 -2.30
C GLY A 19 -25.85 34.43 -0.89
N ASN A 20 -27.08 34.20 -0.40
CA ASN A 20 -27.34 33.68 0.95
C ASN A 20 -26.80 32.26 1.24
N CYS A 21 -26.46 31.43 0.23
CA CYS A 21 -25.87 30.11 0.51
C CYS A 21 -24.34 30.16 0.68
N ALA A 22 -23.66 31.20 0.17
CA ALA A 22 -22.25 31.44 0.47
C ALA A 22 -22.09 31.95 1.90
N ASP A 23 -22.93 32.92 2.29
CA ASP A 23 -22.98 33.44 3.66
C ASP A 23 -23.36 32.35 4.68
N ALA A 24 -24.27 31.43 4.32
CA ALA A 24 -24.59 30.29 5.19
C ALA A 24 -23.45 29.27 5.35
N LEU A 25 -22.58 29.12 4.35
CA LEU A 25 -21.37 28.28 4.45
C LEU A 25 -20.31 28.96 5.32
N GLU A 26 -20.18 30.29 5.20
CA GLU A 26 -19.27 31.12 5.98
C GLU A 26 -19.71 31.19 7.46
N ASP A 27 -21.01 31.29 7.74
CA ASP A 27 -21.60 31.18 9.07
C ASP A 27 -21.45 29.78 9.68
N THR A 28 -21.54 28.72 8.86
CA THR A 28 -21.31 27.34 9.34
C THR A 28 -19.83 27.14 9.72
N TYR A 29 -18.91 27.72 8.94
CA TYR A 29 -17.49 27.75 9.25
C TYR A 29 -17.20 28.59 10.51
N GLY A 30 -17.82 29.76 10.65
CA GLY A 30 -17.72 30.62 11.83
C GLY A 30 -18.26 29.95 13.11
N TRP A 31 -19.40 29.26 13.01
CA TRP A 31 -20.00 28.49 14.10
C TRP A 31 -19.12 27.30 14.52
N LEU A 32 -18.55 26.56 13.55
CA LEU A 32 -17.57 25.50 13.83
C LEU A 32 -16.31 26.06 14.51
N LYS A 33 -15.85 27.25 14.12
CA LYS A 33 -14.68 27.90 14.72
C LYS A 33 -14.96 28.35 16.17
N GLN A 34 -16.16 28.84 16.47
CA GLN A 34 -16.57 29.23 17.83
C GLN A 34 -16.80 28.02 18.76
N LEU A 35 -17.37 26.93 18.25
CA LEU A 35 -17.64 25.73 19.06
C LEU A 35 -16.35 25.00 19.46
N TRP A 36 -15.31 25.07 18.63
CA TRP A 36 -14.07 24.30 18.80
C TRP A 36 -12.83 25.15 19.12
N GLY A 37 -12.90 26.47 18.96
CA GLY A 37 -11.83 27.41 19.33
C GLY A 37 -11.31 27.23 20.76
N PRO A 38 -12.18 27.09 21.77
CA PRO A 38 -11.74 26.87 23.16
C PRO A 38 -11.08 25.50 23.43
N ILE A 39 -11.29 24.50 22.55
CA ILE A 39 -10.70 23.16 22.64
C ILE A 39 -9.32 23.13 21.97
N ALA A 40 -9.17 23.85 20.86
CA ALA A 40 -7.88 24.02 20.16
C ALA A 40 -6.89 24.85 20.98
N GLU A 41 -7.36 25.88 21.71
CA GLU A 41 -6.50 26.76 22.51
C GLU A 41 -5.99 26.13 23.81
N LYS A 42 -6.68 25.09 24.32
CA LYS A 42 -6.27 24.32 25.51
C LYS A 42 -5.40 23.11 25.20
N SER A 43 -5.20 22.78 23.93
CA SER A 43 -4.39 21.65 23.49
C SER A 43 -3.22 22.14 22.64
N ASN A 44 -2.13 22.51 23.30
CA ASN A 44 -0.85 22.86 22.66
C ASN A 44 -0.16 21.65 21.97
N GLN A 45 -0.92 20.62 21.57
CA GLN A 45 -0.40 19.35 21.04
C GLN A 45 -1.17 18.79 19.84
N ILE A 46 -2.22 19.45 19.33
CA ILE A 46 -2.93 18.99 18.12
C ILE A 46 -2.56 19.94 16.96
N PRO A 47 -1.59 19.60 16.09
CA PRO A 47 -1.24 20.43 14.95
C PRO A 47 -2.45 20.60 14.02
N ALA A 48 -2.61 21.77 13.40
CA ALA A 48 -3.72 22.13 12.50
C ALA A 48 -3.99 21.11 11.36
N MET A 49 -3.00 20.27 11.05
CA MET A 49 -3.06 19.11 10.15
C MET A 49 -4.10 18.05 10.57
N ASP A 50 -4.27 17.81 11.88
CA ASP A 50 -5.27 16.88 12.39
C ASP A 50 -6.69 17.35 12.07
N LEU A 51 -6.92 18.67 11.93
CA LEU A 51 -8.24 19.22 11.66
C LEU A 51 -8.70 18.96 10.22
N LEU A 52 -7.82 19.06 9.22
CA LEU A 52 -8.16 18.75 7.82
C LEU A 52 -8.36 17.25 7.62
N GLN A 53 -7.53 16.42 8.28
CA GLN A 53 -7.72 14.97 8.35
C GLN A 53 -9.07 14.64 8.98
N LEU A 54 -9.41 15.27 10.09
CA LEU A 54 -10.70 15.14 10.75
C LEU A 54 -11.85 15.63 9.86
N VAL A 55 -11.70 16.72 9.12
CA VAL A 55 -12.74 17.29 8.23
C VAL A 55 -12.95 16.42 7.00
N LEU A 56 -11.90 15.88 6.38
CA LEU A 56 -12.00 14.93 5.27
C LEU A 56 -12.49 13.56 5.73
N PHE A 57 -12.22 13.20 6.98
CA PHE A 57 -12.80 12.04 7.66
C PHE A 57 -14.27 12.25 8.02
N TYR A 58 -14.65 13.43 8.51
CA TYR A 58 -16.03 13.81 8.70
C TYR A 58 -16.72 13.87 7.35
N ALA A 59 -16.05 14.32 6.28
CA ALA A 59 -16.54 14.21 4.91
C ALA A 59 -16.69 12.73 4.52
N PHE A 60 -15.74 11.84 4.80
CA PHE A 60 -15.81 10.39 4.58
C PHE A 60 -16.99 9.73 5.31
N VAL A 61 -17.23 10.09 6.56
CA VAL A 61 -18.38 9.68 7.37
C VAL A 61 -19.66 10.31 6.82
N VAL A 62 -19.61 11.57 6.37
CA VAL A 62 -20.68 12.31 5.68
C VAL A 62 -20.92 11.78 4.24
N VAL A 63 -20.00 11.00 3.69
CA VAL A 63 -20.04 10.32 2.39
C VAL A 63 -20.70 8.95 2.51
N VAL A 64 -20.73 8.35 3.71
CA VAL A 64 -21.66 7.26 4.03
C VAL A 64 -23.08 7.78 4.33
N PHE A 65 -23.19 9.08 4.65
CA PHE A 65 -24.43 9.82 4.94
C PHE A 65 -25.42 10.08 3.77
N PRO A 66 -25.15 9.82 2.47
CA PRO A 66 -26.21 9.83 1.47
C PRO A 66 -27.33 8.85 1.82
N PHE A 67 -27.04 7.79 2.59
CA PHE A 67 -28.05 6.93 3.17
C PHE A 67 -28.91 7.61 4.25
N ALA A 68 -28.32 8.44 5.11
CA ALA A 68 -29.04 9.21 6.13
C ALA A 68 -29.99 10.24 5.47
N PHE A 69 -29.62 10.76 4.30
CA PHE A 69 -30.44 11.66 3.51
C PHE A 69 -31.57 10.94 2.75
N ILE A 70 -31.34 9.70 2.30
CA ILE A 70 -32.31 8.92 1.53
C ILE A 70 -33.35 8.24 2.44
N TYR A 71 -32.94 7.76 3.62
CA TYR A 71 -33.84 7.14 4.60
C TYR A 71 -33.95 8.03 5.84
N ARG A 72 -34.69 9.12 5.72
CA ARG A 72 -35.14 9.97 6.84
C ARG A 72 -36.02 9.17 7.79
N THR A 73 -35.43 8.32 8.62
CA THR A 73 -36.14 7.57 9.65
C THR A 73 -35.24 7.41 10.85
N ARG A 74 -35.71 7.91 12.00
CA ARG A 74 -35.18 7.74 13.37
C ARG A 74 -34.87 6.28 13.76
N HIS A 75 -35.09 5.30 12.87
CA HIS A 75 -35.03 3.87 13.14
C HIS A 75 -33.71 3.20 12.73
N TYR A 76 -32.85 3.86 11.95
CA TYR A 76 -31.53 3.33 11.56
C TYR A 76 -30.37 3.86 12.42
N TRP A 77 -30.65 4.64 13.47
CA TRP A 77 -29.63 5.20 14.37
C TRP A 77 -28.66 4.16 14.95
N PRO A 78 -29.05 2.89 15.27
CA PRO A 78 -28.08 1.92 15.79
C PRO A 78 -27.05 1.52 14.73
N MET A 79 -27.44 1.47 13.45
CA MET A 79 -26.52 1.22 12.34
C MET A 79 -25.54 2.38 12.16
N TRP A 80 -26.02 3.63 12.28
CA TRP A 80 -25.18 4.81 12.16
C TRP A 80 -24.17 4.92 13.31
N VAL A 81 -24.62 4.68 14.53
CA VAL A 81 -23.74 4.61 15.71
C VAL A 81 -22.75 3.46 15.55
N ALA A 82 -23.19 2.31 15.03
CA ALA A 82 -22.30 1.18 14.74
C ALA A 82 -21.18 1.52 13.78
N LEU A 83 -21.54 2.10 12.65
CA LEU A 83 -20.58 2.45 11.64
C LEU A 83 -19.64 3.54 12.13
N ALA A 84 -20.16 4.58 12.81
CA ALA A 84 -19.36 5.65 13.37
C ALA A 84 -18.34 5.12 14.40
N LEU A 85 -18.78 4.29 15.34
CA LEU A 85 -17.89 3.68 16.33
C LEU A 85 -16.84 2.79 15.66
N PHE A 86 -17.23 1.93 14.72
CA PHE A 86 -16.31 1.06 14.01
C PHE A 86 -15.27 1.86 13.20
N VAL A 87 -15.68 2.95 12.56
CA VAL A 87 -14.79 3.88 11.85
C VAL A 87 -13.83 4.58 12.83
N VAL A 88 -14.32 5.06 13.97
CA VAL A 88 -13.48 5.67 15.03
C VAL A 88 -12.46 4.66 15.57
N MET A 89 -12.83 3.39 15.74
CA MET A 89 -11.91 2.35 16.20
C MET A 89 -10.80 2.03 15.18
N GLN A 90 -11.09 2.20 13.89
CA GLN A 90 -10.13 2.05 12.80
C GLN A 90 -9.25 3.31 12.63
N TRP A 91 -9.62 4.44 13.27
CA TRP A 91 -8.91 5.72 13.10
C TRP A 91 -7.44 5.62 13.53
N ASN A 92 -7.21 5.15 14.76
CA ASN A 92 -5.89 5.15 15.39
C ASN A 92 -4.87 4.17 14.78
N PHE A 93 -5.24 3.36 13.77
CA PHE A 93 -4.27 2.45 13.17
C PHE A 93 -4.31 2.38 11.65
N PRO A 94 -5.29 1.73 10.97
CA PRO A 94 -5.22 1.72 9.51
C PRO A 94 -5.40 3.11 8.89
N PHE A 95 -6.30 3.96 9.38
CA PHE A 95 -6.54 5.24 8.71
C PHE A 95 -5.36 6.21 8.85
N ILE A 96 -4.76 6.34 10.02
CA ILE A 96 -3.56 7.17 10.20
C ILE A 96 -2.40 6.62 9.36
N ASP A 97 -2.21 5.30 9.33
CA ASP A 97 -1.12 4.70 8.55
C ASP A 97 -1.35 4.85 7.03
N TRP A 98 -2.59 4.69 6.57
CA TRP A 98 -2.96 4.98 5.19
C TRP A 98 -2.80 6.46 4.87
N TRP A 99 -3.20 7.36 5.77
CA TRP A 99 -3.04 8.80 5.58
C TRP A 99 -1.57 9.18 5.42
N LYS A 100 -0.71 8.72 6.33
CA LYS A 100 0.75 8.88 6.22
C LYS A 100 1.28 8.32 4.90
N THR A 101 0.73 7.20 4.44
CA THR A 101 1.09 6.61 3.15
C THR A 101 0.62 7.47 1.98
N TRP A 102 -0.58 8.05 2.02
CA TRP A 102 -1.12 8.90 0.96
C TRP A 102 -0.37 10.22 0.85
N GLU A 103 0.03 10.80 1.99
CA GLU A 103 0.73 12.07 2.08
C GLU A 103 2.23 11.95 1.79
N ARG A 104 2.80 10.75 1.91
CA ARG A 104 4.21 10.51 1.60
C ARG A 104 4.52 11.02 0.19
N GLN A 105 5.57 11.83 0.08
CA GLN A 105 6.09 12.25 -1.22
C GLN A 105 6.34 11.02 -2.09
N ASN A 106 5.93 11.11 -3.35
CA ASN A 106 6.03 10.05 -4.34
C ASN A 106 5.29 8.74 -4.04
N SER A 107 4.30 8.78 -3.14
CA SER A 107 3.44 7.63 -2.84
C SER A 107 2.68 7.10 -4.05
N TYR A 108 2.69 5.76 -4.18
CA TYR A 108 1.84 4.99 -5.11
C TYR A 108 0.33 5.23 -4.91
N TYR A 109 -0.07 5.67 -3.70
CA TYR A 109 -1.47 5.83 -3.29
C TYR A 109 -1.84 7.30 -3.01
N SER A 110 -1.15 8.25 -3.63
CA SER A 110 -1.46 9.68 -3.52
C SER A 110 -2.90 10.04 -3.95
N HIS A 111 -3.56 9.20 -4.77
CA HIS A 111 -4.97 9.34 -5.14
C HIS A 111 -5.95 8.82 -4.06
N GLY A 112 -5.46 8.13 -3.03
CA GLY A 112 -6.26 7.47 -1.99
C GLY A 112 -7.34 8.36 -1.35
N PRO A 113 -7.04 9.62 -0.97
CA PRO A 113 -8.03 10.53 -0.39
C PRO A 113 -9.22 10.86 -1.30
N LEU A 114 -9.08 10.72 -2.62
CA LEU A 114 -10.14 11.00 -3.60
C LEU A 114 -11.12 9.83 -3.74
N VAL A 115 -10.68 8.59 -3.47
CA VAL A 115 -11.47 7.37 -3.66
C VAL A 115 -12.80 7.40 -2.88
N PRO A 116 -12.84 7.83 -1.61
CA PRO A 116 -14.10 7.94 -0.89
C PRO A 116 -15.05 8.99 -1.47
N LEU A 117 -14.53 10.13 -1.91
CA LEU A 117 -15.35 11.17 -2.54
C LEU A 117 -16.04 10.64 -3.80
N ILE A 118 -15.31 9.87 -4.61
CA ILE A 118 -15.84 9.18 -5.78
C ILE A 118 -16.88 8.13 -5.36
N ALA A 119 -16.61 7.32 -4.34
CA ALA A 119 -17.57 6.34 -3.83
C ALA A 119 -18.87 7.03 -3.36
N ALA A 120 -18.77 8.18 -2.68
CA ALA A 120 -19.91 9.00 -2.29
C ALA A 120 -20.74 9.45 -3.48
N PHE A 121 -20.06 9.96 -4.50
CA PHE A 121 -20.67 10.39 -5.74
C PHE A 121 -21.42 9.21 -6.39
N MET A 122 -20.85 8.00 -6.41
CA MET A 122 -21.53 6.81 -6.92
C MET A 122 -22.78 6.44 -6.09
N VAL A 123 -22.74 6.58 -4.76
CA VAL A 123 -23.91 6.37 -3.90
C VAL A 123 -24.98 7.43 -4.20
N GLY A 124 -24.60 8.71 -4.26
CA GLY A 124 -25.48 9.83 -4.59
C GLY A 124 -26.10 9.74 -5.99
N ALA A 125 -25.33 9.24 -6.96
CA ALA A 125 -25.81 8.93 -8.31
C ALA A 125 -26.96 7.90 -8.32
N ASN A 126 -27.06 7.05 -7.30
CA ASN A 126 -28.12 6.07 -7.16
C ASN A 126 -29.26 6.51 -6.23
N HIS A 127 -29.29 7.77 -5.76
CA HIS A 127 -30.28 8.23 -4.78
C HIS A 127 -31.73 7.97 -5.22
N LYS A 128 -32.08 8.21 -6.50
CA LYS A 128 -33.43 7.95 -7.02
C LYS A 128 -33.80 6.48 -6.86
N LYS A 129 -32.93 5.56 -7.25
CA LYS A 129 -33.17 4.10 -7.13
C LYS A 129 -33.32 3.68 -5.67
N LEU A 130 -32.44 4.19 -4.81
CA LEU A 130 -32.47 3.87 -3.38
C LEU A 130 -33.80 4.30 -2.73
N ARG A 131 -34.42 5.42 -3.17
CA ARG A 131 -35.75 5.85 -2.67
C ARG A 131 -36.87 4.87 -2.99
N PHE A 132 -36.79 4.13 -4.10
CA PHE A 132 -37.85 3.20 -4.54
C PHE A 132 -37.58 1.74 -4.19
N ILE A 133 -36.38 1.38 -3.73
CA ILE A 133 -36.07 0.00 -3.37
C ILE A 133 -36.65 -0.32 -1.99
N LYS A 134 -37.45 -1.40 -1.94
CA LYS A 134 -37.95 -1.97 -0.70
C LYS A 134 -36.79 -2.50 0.16
N VAL A 135 -36.71 -1.98 1.39
CA VAL A 135 -35.74 -2.41 2.40
C VAL A 135 -36.22 -3.70 3.06
N LEU A 136 -35.42 -4.76 2.96
CA LEU A 136 -35.71 -6.09 3.51
C LEU A 136 -34.50 -6.60 4.32
N PRO A 137 -34.37 -6.19 5.60
CA PRO A 137 -33.23 -6.52 6.44
C PRO A 137 -32.97 -8.03 6.49
N SER A 138 -31.71 -8.46 6.40
CA SER A 138 -31.35 -9.89 6.31
C SER A 138 -30.27 -10.28 7.29
N TRP A 139 -30.49 -11.32 8.09
CA TRP A 139 -29.44 -11.84 8.99
C TRP A 139 -28.22 -12.41 8.26
N LEU A 140 -28.31 -12.62 6.94
CA LEU A 140 -27.15 -12.98 6.11
C LEU A 140 -25.99 -11.98 6.22
N GLY A 141 -26.24 -10.72 6.63
CA GLY A 141 -25.19 -9.77 6.93
C GLY A 141 -24.20 -10.25 8.00
N LEU A 142 -24.65 -11.09 8.95
CA LEU A 142 -23.78 -11.67 9.98
C LEU A 142 -22.67 -12.56 9.40
N VAL A 143 -22.89 -13.17 8.23
CA VAL A 143 -21.87 -13.98 7.53
C VAL A 143 -20.64 -13.14 7.19
N LEU A 144 -20.79 -11.82 7.00
CA LEU A 144 -19.68 -10.90 6.75
C LEU A 144 -19.23 -10.15 8.02
N VAL A 145 -20.19 -9.76 8.87
CA VAL A 145 -19.89 -9.01 10.11
C VAL A 145 -19.12 -9.86 11.11
N LEU A 146 -19.55 -11.10 11.39
CA LEU A 146 -18.89 -11.94 12.40
C LEU A 146 -17.41 -12.22 12.07
N PRO A 147 -17.01 -12.64 10.85
CA PRO A 147 -15.60 -12.85 10.53
C PRO A 147 -14.80 -11.55 10.38
N SER A 148 -15.43 -10.40 10.11
CA SER A 148 -14.70 -9.11 10.08
C SER A 148 -14.11 -8.74 11.44
N ILE A 149 -14.72 -9.15 12.55
CA ILE A 149 -14.26 -8.84 13.91
C ILE A 149 -12.89 -9.48 14.21
N PRO A 150 -12.72 -10.82 14.16
CA PRO A 150 -11.43 -11.44 14.39
C PRO A 150 -10.40 -11.01 13.34
N LEU A 151 -10.81 -10.75 12.09
CA LEU A 151 -9.91 -10.23 11.07
C LEU A 151 -9.40 -8.81 11.39
N PHE A 152 -10.24 -7.94 11.94
CA PHE A 152 -9.82 -6.61 12.41
C PHE A 152 -8.81 -6.73 13.57
N VAL A 153 -9.13 -7.56 14.56
CA VAL A 153 -8.25 -7.80 15.71
C VAL A 153 -6.90 -8.35 15.23
N PHE A 154 -6.93 -9.34 14.33
CA PHE A 154 -5.74 -9.90 13.70
C PHE A 154 -4.92 -8.84 12.94
N GLY A 155 -5.57 -8.01 12.12
CA GLY A 155 -4.88 -6.94 11.39
C GLY A 155 -4.26 -5.90 12.31
N ARG A 156 -4.99 -5.48 13.34
CA ARG A 156 -4.53 -4.49 14.33
C ARG A 156 -3.32 -4.99 15.10
N TRP A 157 -3.30 -6.28 15.40
CA TRP A 157 -2.29 -6.94 16.21
C TRP A 157 -1.03 -7.31 15.41
N THR A 158 -1.18 -7.80 14.17
CA THR A 158 -0.06 -8.12 13.26
C THR A 158 0.54 -6.89 12.55
N GLY A 159 0.02 -5.70 12.82
CA GLY A 159 0.37 -4.49 12.08
C GLY A 159 -0.09 -4.49 10.62
N SER A 160 -0.99 -5.41 10.24
CA SER A 160 -1.44 -5.54 8.86
C SER A 160 -2.59 -4.58 8.54
N GLY A 161 -2.23 -3.40 8.01
CA GLY A 161 -3.21 -2.43 7.50
C GLY A 161 -4.15 -3.04 6.44
N ASN A 162 -3.65 -3.97 5.62
CA ASN A 162 -4.45 -4.69 4.62
C ASN A 162 -5.56 -5.56 5.24
N ALA A 163 -5.24 -6.32 6.30
CA ALA A 163 -6.24 -7.12 6.99
C ALA A 163 -7.31 -6.24 7.66
N CYS A 164 -6.91 -5.11 8.26
CA CYS A 164 -7.84 -4.11 8.78
C CYS A 164 -8.76 -3.54 7.67
N ALA A 165 -8.23 -3.29 6.47
CA ALA A 165 -9.00 -2.80 5.34
C ALA A 165 -10.05 -3.80 4.85
N ILE A 166 -9.65 -5.06 4.66
CA ILE A 166 -10.57 -6.13 4.24
C ILE A 166 -11.68 -6.30 5.29
N SER A 167 -11.32 -6.27 6.58
CA SER A 167 -12.29 -6.27 7.66
C SER A 167 -13.24 -5.07 7.57
N PHE A 168 -12.72 -3.88 7.31
CA PHE A 168 -13.53 -2.67 7.17
C PHE A 168 -14.59 -2.79 6.07
N ILE A 169 -14.17 -3.24 4.88
CA ILE A 169 -15.08 -3.44 3.74
C ILE A 169 -16.09 -4.56 4.02
N ALA A 170 -15.66 -5.68 4.60
CA ALA A 170 -16.54 -6.78 4.97
C ALA A 170 -17.61 -6.35 6.00
N PHE A 171 -17.21 -5.61 7.03
CA PHE A 171 -18.12 -5.04 8.03
C PHE A 171 -19.11 -4.06 7.41
N LEU A 172 -18.64 -3.18 6.51
CA LEU A 172 -19.49 -2.21 5.79
C LEU A 172 -20.55 -2.93 4.94
N VAL A 173 -20.13 -3.87 4.07
CA VAL A 173 -21.05 -4.62 3.20
C VAL A 173 -22.01 -5.47 4.03
N GLY A 174 -21.51 -6.13 5.09
CA GLY A 174 -22.29 -6.94 6.02
C GLY A 174 -23.33 -6.12 6.79
N GLY A 175 -22.94 -4.95 7.29
CA GLY A 175 -23.83 -4.02 7.99
C GLY A 175 -24.94 -3.51 7.07
N VAL A 176 -24.59 -3.07 5.86
CA VAL A 176 -25.58 -2.66 4.84
C VAL A 176 -26.51 -3.83 4.52
N LEU A 177 -26.02 -5.05 4.31
CA LEU A 177 -26.86 -6.23 4.09
C LEU A 177 -27.79 -6.53 5.27
N MET A 178 -27.28 -6.38 6.50
CA MET A 178 -28.04 -6.68 7.72
C MET A 178 -29.23 -5.75 7.91
N PHE A 179 -29.04 -4.47 7.65
CA PHE A 179 -30.04 -3.44 7.90
C PHE A 179 -30.88 -3.09 6.68
N THR A 180 -30.36 -3.31 5.46
CA THR A 180 -31.03 -2.86 4.24
C THR A 180 -31.48 -4.00 3.32
N GLY A 181 -30.81 -5.15 3.40
CA GLY A 181 -31.10 -6.33 2.58
C GLY A 181 -30.39 -6.37 1.23
N THR A 182 -30.46 -7.54 0.59
CA THR A 182 -29.68 -7.87 -0.62
C THR A 182 -29.90 -6.93 -1.79
N ARG A 183 -31.10 -6.35 -1.94
CA ARG A 183 -31.42 -5.46 -3.08
C ARG A 183 -30.65 -4.15 -3.01
N VAL A 184 -30.61 -3.52 -1.83
CA VAL A 184 -29.86 -2.29 -1.59
C VAL A 184 -28.36 -2.59 -1.60
N THR A 185 -27.92 -3.67 -0.94
CA THR A 185 -26.51 -4.10 -0.96
C THR A 185 -26.00 -4.31 -2.38
N ARG A 186 -26.76 -4.98 -3.27
CA ARG A 186 -26.34 -5.21 -4.66
C ARG A 186 -26.17 -3.92 -5.45
N LEU A 187 -27.03 -2.93 -5.22
CA LEU A 187 -26.92 -1.62 -5.86
C LEU A 187 -25.66 -0.86 -5.41
N LEU A 188 -25.27 -1.04 -4.15
CA LEU A 188 -24.15 -0.32 -3.53
C LEU A 188 -22.87 -1.13 -3.43
N LEU A 189 -22.88 -2.39 -3.87
CA LEU A 189 -21.74 -3.29 -3.78
C LEU A 189 -20.53 -2.70 -4.50
N PHE A 190 -20.73 -2.17 -5.70
CA PHE A 190 -19.64 -1.55 -6.45
C PHE A 190 -19.07 -0.30 -5.74
N PRO A 191 -19.87 0.71 -5.33
CA PRO A 191 -19.36 1.82 -4.52
C PRO A 191 -18.61 1.40 -3.25
N MET A 192 -19.08 0.37 -2.54
CA MET A 192 -18.42 -0.13 -1.34
C MET A 192 -17.10 -0.83 -1.66
N LEU A 193 -17.06 -1.68 -2.70
CA LEU A 193 -15.83 -2.35 -3.13
C LEU A 193 -14.83 -1.37 -3.76
N TYR A 194 -15.29 -0.27 -4.32
CA TYR A 194 -14.43 0.79 -4.87
C TYR A 194 -13.52 1.40 -3.80
N LEU A 195 -13.92 1.38 -2.53
CA LEU A 195 -13.06 1.81 -1.42
C LEU A 195 -11.76 0.99 -1.30
N LEU A 196 -11.68 -0.23 -1.88
CA LEU A 196 -10.43 -1.00 -1.90
C LEU A 196 -9.31 -0.28 -2.66
N PHE A 197 -9.62 0.63 -3.61
CA PHE A 197 -8.61 1.39 -4.36
C PHE A 197 -7.86 2.42 -3.50
N MET A 198 -8.35 2.74 -2.29
CA MET A 198 -7.65 3.62 -1.35
C MET A 198 -6.66 2.87 -0.46
N VAL A 199 -6.76 1.54 -0.40
CA VAL A 199 -5.99 0.69 0.52
C VAL A 199 -4.61 0.40 -0.09
N PRO A 200 -3.52 0.78 0.59
CA PRO A 200 -2.17 0.44 0.14
C PRO A 200 -1.96 -1.07 0.08
N ALA A 201 -1.56 -1.60 -1.08
CA ALA A 201 -1.29 -3.02 -1.26
C ALA A 201 -0.13 -3.50 -0.38
N PRO A 202 -0.05 -4.80 -0.04
CA PRO A 202 1.07 -5.35 0.72
C PRO A 202 2.41 -5.10 0.01
N ALA A 203 3.46 -4.73 0.77
CA ALA A 203 4.80 -4.51 0.24
C ALA A 203 5.32 -5.69 -0.59
N THR A 204 5.03 -6.92 -0.16
CA THR A 204 5.35 -8.15 -0.90
C THR A 204 4.77 -8.20 -2.32
N VAL A 205 3.56 -7.67 -2.51
CA VAL A 205 2.91 -7.60 -3.84
C VAL A 205 3.49 -6.43 -4.62
N LEU A 206 3.71 -5.29 -3.96
CA LEU A 206 4.33 -4.12 -4.57
C LEU A 206 5.71 -4.47 -5.13
N ASP A 207 6.61 -5.05 -4.34
CA ASP A 207 7.98 -5.37 -4.77
C ASP A 207 7.98 -6.32 -5.98
N LYS A 208 7.16 -7.38 -5.94
CA LYS A 208 7.06 -8.40 -6.99
C LYS A 208 6.56 -7.87 -8.33
N VAL A 209 5.66 -6.88 -8.32
CA VAL A 209 5.07 -6.36 -9.56
C VAL A 209 5.80 -5.09 -10.04
N THR A 210 6.25 -4.25 -9.12
CA THR A 210 6.88 -2.96 -9.42
C THR A 210 8.15 -3.14 -10.26
N MET A 211 9.04 -4.04 -9.86
CA MET A 211 10.33 -4.24 -10.55
C MET A 211 10.19 -4.70 -12.01
N PRO A 212 9.41 -5.75 -12.33
CA PRO A 212 9.20 -6.14 -13.72
C PRO A 212 8.57 -5.03 -14.59
N VAL A 213 7.61 -4.28 -14.03
CA VAL A 213 6.95 -3.17 -14.76
C VAL A 213 7.91 -2.01 -14.97
N GLN A 214 8.76 -1.71 -13.99
CA GLN A 214 9.81 -0.70 -14.08
C GLN A 214 10.83 -1.05 -15.17
N LEU A 215 11.39 -2.26 -15.14
CA LEU A 215 12.32 -2.75 -16.16
C LEU A 215 11.69 -2.71 -17.56
N SER A 216 10.45 -3.18 -17.69
CA SER A 216 9.72 -3.15 -18.97
C SER A 216 9.53 -1.72 -19.50
N SER A 217 9.26 -0.76 -18.61
CA SER A 217 9.11 0.66 -18.97
C SER A 217 10.44 1.26 -19.42
N THR A 218 11.52 0.95 -18.70
CA THR A 218 12.87 1.41 -19.03
C THR A 218 13.35 0.81 -20.36
N ILE A 219 13.06 -0.47 -20.63
CA ILE A 219 13.35 -1.11 -21.93
C ILE A 219 12.60 -0.40 -23.05
N LEU A 220 11.31 -0.10 -22.88
CA LEU A 220 10.53 0.62 -23.88
C LEU A 220 11.10 2.02 -24.11
N ALA A 221 11.45 2.74 -23.05
CA ALA A 221 12.03 4.08 -23.14
C ALA A 221 13.37 4.09 -23.88
N ALA A 222 14.29 3.16 -23.54
CA ALA A 222 15.56 3.00 -24.25
C ALA A 222 15.33 2.70 -25.74
N LYS A 223 14.43 1.77 -26.06
CA LYS A 223 14.07 1.46 -27.46
C LYS A 223 13.53 2.67 -28.22
N ILE A 224 12.69 3.50 -27.57
CA ILE A 224 12.18 4.73 -28.18
C ILE A 224 13.33 5.69 -28.52
N LEU A 225 14.23 5.94 -27.57
CA LEU A 225 15.39 6.82 -27.75
C LEU A 225 16.32 6.32 -28.86
N THR A 226 16.70 5.03 -28.83
CA THR A 226 17.57 4.41 -29.85
C THR A 226 16.91 4.40 -31.22
N TYR A 227 15.61 4.11 -31.32
CA TYR A 227 14.89 4.13 -32.59
C TYR A 227 14.83 5.53 -33.22
N THR A 228 14.84 6.58 -32.39
CA THR A 228 14.94 7.97 -32.86
C THR A 228 16.36 8.45 -33.17
N GLY A 229 17.35 7.56 -33.10
CA GLY A 229 18.73 7.82 -33.54
C GLY A 229 19.70 8.26 -32.45
N TYR A 230 19.33 8.17 -31.17
CA TYR A 230 20.21 8.52 -30.05
C TYR A 230 20.97 7.29 -29.52
N ASP A 231 22.26 7.48 -29.21
CA ASP A 231 23.13 6.43 -28.69
C ASP A 231 22.97 6.32 -27.17
N VAL A 232 22.10 5.40 -26.76
CA VAL A 232 21.82 5.11 -25.35
C VAL A 232 21.94 3.63 -25.06
N VAL A 233 22.48 3.33 -23.87
CA VAL A 233 22.63 2.00 -23.31
C VAL A 233 21.81 1.91 -22.03
N ARG A 234 21.17 0.76 -21.81
CA ARG A 234 20.37 0.50 -20.61
C ARG A 234 21.06 -0.57 -19.76
N GLY A 235 21.34 -0.25 -18.51
CA GLY A 235 21.68 -1.23 -17.47
C GLY A 235 20.62 -1.22 -16.37
N GLY A 236 19.85 -2.31 -16.25
CA GLY A 236 18.71 -2.39 -15.33
C GLY A 236 17.69 -1.26 -15.52
N THR A 237 17.52 -0.44 -14.48
CA THR A 237 16.59 0.70 -14.47
C THR A 237 17.24 2.05 -14.83
N VAL A 238 18.52 2.03 -15.19
CA VAL A 238 19.29 3.22 -15.57
C VAL A 238 19.54 3.23 -17.08
N ILE A 239 19.34 4.39 -17.71
CA ILE A 239 19.70 4.63 -19.11
C ILE A 239 20.82 5.66 -19.13
N THR A 240 21.93 5.33 -19.79
CA THR A 240 23.10 6.20 -20.02
C THR A 240 23.36 6.31 -21.51
N GLY A 241 24.17 7.27 -21.95
CA GLY A 241 24.47 7.44 -23.36
C GLY A 241 25.33 8.67 -23.60
N ALA A 242 26.01 8.73 -24.75
CA ALA A 242 26.83 9.89 -25.12
C ALA A 242 25.99 11.15 -25.36
N ASP A 243 24.76 10.97 -25.85
CA ASP A 243 23.83 12.07 -26.14
C ASP A 243 23.08 12.57 -24.90
N LEU A 244 23.14 11.85 -23.78
CA LEU A 244 22.45 12.21 -22.54
C LEU A 244 23.36 13.07 -21.65
N PRO A 245 22.88 14.21 -21.11
CA PRO A 245 23.69 15.07 -20.24
C PRO A 245 24.00 14.44 -18.87
N GLY A 246 23.30 13.36 -18.52
CA GLY A 246 23.47 12.62 -17.28
C GLY A 246 22.70 11.31 -17.28
N PRO A 247 22.94 10.41 -16.30
CA PRO A 247 22.27 9.12 -16.23
C PRO A 247 20.77 9.29 -15.92
N LEU A 248 19.91 8.76 -16.79
CA LEU A 248 18.47 8.72 -16.57
C LEU A 248 18.13 7.53 -15.66
N ARG A 249 18.04 7.81 -14.36
CA ARG A 249 17.72 6.82 -13.32
C ARG A 249 16.22 6.71 -13.12
N VAL A 250 15.64 5.58 -13.48
CA VAL A 250 14.23 5.30 -13.20
C VAL A 250 14.14 4.72 -11.79
N ALA A 251 13.79 5.52 -10.80
CA ALA A 251 13.54 5.03 -9.43
C ALA A 251 12.23 4.22 -9.37
N GLY A 252 12.00 3.47 -8.27
CA GLY A 252 10.76 2.72 -8.05
C GLY A 252 9.50 3.61 -8.15
N GLU A 253 9.64 4.89 -7.81
CA GLU A 253 8.62 5.92 -7.94
C GLU A 253 8.18 6.19 -9.39
N CYS A 254 9.03 5.83 -10.37
CA CYS A 254 8.80 5.92 -11.81
C CYS A 254 8.48 4.57 -12.47
N SER A 255 8.21 3.53 -11.69
CA SER A 255 8.03 2.14 -12.15
C SER A 255 6.83 1.89 -13.07
N GLY A 256 5.99 2.89 -13.36
CA GLY A 256 4.72 2.70 -14.08
C GLY A 256 3.66 1.99 -13.24
N PHE A 257 4.03 1.36 -12.12
CA PHE A 257 3.09 0.74 -11.19
C PHE A 257 2.26 1.78 -10.42
N ARG A 258 2.85 2.93 -10.07
CA ARG A 258 2.11 4.09 -9.53
C ARG A 258 1.00 4.55 -10.47
N MET A 259 1.34 4.67 -11.75
CA MET A 259 0.36 4.97 -12.79
C MET A 259 -0.70 3.88 -12.86
N LEU A 260 -0.29 2.61 -12.87
CA LEU A 260 -1.21 1.49 -12.99
C LEU A 260 -2.30 1.54 -11.93
N ILE A 261 -1.95 1.75 -10.66
CA ILE A 261 -2.95 1.83 -9.57
C ILE A 261 -3.90 3.02 -9.79
N SER A 262 -3.35 4.19 -10.11
CA SER A 262 -4.15 5.39 -10.35
C SER A 262 -5.08 5.19 -11.56
N LEU A 263 -4.55 4.71 -12.68
CA LEU A 263 -5.27 4.44 -13.92
C LEU A 263 -6.34 3.37 -13.73
N LEU A 264 -6.07 2.30 -12.98
CA LEU A 264 -7.09 1.30 -12.62
C LEU A 264 -8.22 1.92 -11.80
N THR A 265 -7.88 2.77 -10.82
CA THR A 265 -8.85 3.46 -9.97
C THR A 265 -9.78 4.34 -10.82
N PHE A 266 -9.21 5.21 -11.65
CA PHE A 266 -10.00 6.09 -12.51
C PHE A 266 -10.72 5.34 -13.62
N THR A 267 -10.13 4.28 -14.18
CA THR A 267 -10.79 3.45 -15.20
C THR A 267 -11.97 2.69 -14.61
N ALA A 268 -11.85 2.18 -13.38
CA ALA A 268 -12.97 1.55 -12.67
C ALA A 268 -14.13 2.53 -12.47
N PHE A 269 -13.84 3.78 -12.11
CA PHE A 269 -14.86 4.84 -12.05
C PHE A 269 -15.43 5.19 -13.43
N PHE A 270 -14.59 5.30 -14.44
CA PHE A 270 -14.99 5.57 -15.81
C PHE A 270 -15.97 4.52 -16.34
N VAL A 271 -15.61 3.23 -16.27
CA VAL A 271 -16.48 2.14 -16.75
C VAL A 271 -17.75 2.00 -15.92
N TYR A 272 -17.75 2.46 -14.67
CA TYR A 272 -18.96 2.56 -13.86
C TYR A 272 -19.96 3.56 -14.46
N MET A 273 -19.48 4.71 -14.95
CA MET A 273 -20.33 5.75 -15.56
C MET A 273 -20.78 5.44 -16.99
N VAL A 274 -20.10 4.53 -17.68
CA VAL A 274 -20.39 4.17 -19.08
C VAL A 274 -21.48 3.09 -19.17
N ARG A 275 -22.44 3.29 -20.09
CA ARG A 275 -23.45 2.29 -20.49
C ARG A 275 -22.87 1.36 -21.54
N ALA A 276 -22.20 0.31 -21.10
CA ALA A 276 -21.63 -0.69 -21.99
C ALA A 276 -21.83 -2.12 -21.45
N PRO A 277 -21.84 -3.14 -22.33
CA PRO A 277 -21.77 -4.54 -21.92
C PRO A 277 -20.57 -4.81 -21.03
N PHE A 278 -20.70 -5.79 -20.12
CA PHE A 278 -19.65 -6.14 -19.15
C PHE A 278 -18.29 -6.42 -19.83
N TRP A 279 -18.28 -7.10 -20.98
CA TRP A 279 -17.03 -7.41 -21.69
C TRP A 279 -16.26 -6.15 -22.14
N LYS A 280 -16.94 -5.08 -22.55
CA LYS A 280 -16.28 -3.80 -22.92
C LYS A 280 -15.68 -3.13 -21.70
N LYS A 281 -16.40 -3.17 -20.57
CA LYS A 281 -15.92 -2.64 -19.29
C LYS A 281 -14.70 -3.41 -18.80
N ALA A 282 -14.77 -4.74 -18.84
CA ALA A 282 -13.65 -5.62 -18.49
C ALA A 282 -12.45 -5.37 -19.39
N PHE A 283 -12.65 -5.25 -20.71
CA PHE A 283 -11.60 -4.91 -21.66
C PHE A 283 -10.90 -3.59 -21.33
N LEU A 284 -11.65 -2.51 -21.05
CA LEU A 284 -11.07 -1.22 -20.67
C LEU A 284 -10.27 -1.27 -19.35
N VAL A 285 -10.77 -2.02 -18.37
CA VAL A 285 -10.02 -2.24 -17.10
C VAL A 285 -8.74 -3.03 -17.37
N CYS A 286 -8.81 -4.14 -18.12
CA CYS A 286 -7.63 -4.94 -18.47
C CYS A 286 -6.61 -4.15 -19.31
N LEU A 287 -7.08 -3.25 -20.18
CA LEU A 287 -6.25 -2.37 -20.98
C LEU A 287 -5.43 -1.38 -20.14
N SER A 288 -5.85 -1.10 -18.90
CA SER A 288 -5.09 -0.20 -18.00
C SER A 288 -3.67 -0.71 -17.75
N PHE A 289 -3.45 -2.02 -17.74
CA PHE A 289 -2.13 -2.62 -17.53
C PHE A 289 -1.13 -2.37 -18.67
N PRO A 290 -1.38 -2.79 -19.92
CA PRO A 290 -0.47 -2.48 -21.02
C PRO A 290 -0.41 -0.98 -21.31
N LEU A 291 -1.50 -0.24 -21.07
CA LEU A 291 -1.53 1.21 -21.26
C LEU A 291 -0.59 1.92 -20.27
N SER A 292 -0.61 1.56 -18.98
CA SER A 292 0.30 2.18 -18.00
C SER A 292 1.76 1.89 -18.35
N LEU A 293 2.08 0.68 -18.77
CA LEU A 293 3.44 0.35 -19.19
C LEU A 293 3.90 1.22 -20.38
N PHE A 294 3.03 1.33 -21.39
CA PHE A 294 3.31 2.08 -22.60
C PHE A 294 3.49 3.59 -22.32
N VAL A 295 2.55 4.20 -21.61
CA VAL A 295 2.61 5.63 -21.30
C VAL A 295 3.79 5.93 -20.36
N ASN A 296 4.17 5.01 -19.48
CA ASN A 296 5.33 5.21 -18.60
C ASN A 296 6.63 5.19 -19.40
N GLY A 297 6.76 4.26 -20.36
CA GLY A 297 7.88 4.25 -21.29
C GLY A 297 7.97 5.54 -22.11
N LEU A 298 6.84 6.05 -22.62
CA LEU A 298 6.78 7.35 -23.30
C LEU A 298 7.21 8.51 -22.38
N ARG A 299 6.78 8.50 -21.12
CA ARG A 299 7.15 9.51 -20.13
C ARG A 299 8.66 9.51 -19.87
N ILE A 300 9.26 8.34 -19.64
CA ILE A 300 10.70 8.21 -19.41
C ILE A 300 11.48 8.68 -20.65
N ALA A 301 11.06 8.28 -21.86
CA ALA A 301 11.65 8.77 -23.10
C ALA A 301 11.52 10.30 -23.25
N ALA A 302 10.36 10.87 -22.90
CA ALA A 302 10.14 12.32 -22.94
C ALA A 302 11.09 13.07 -21.99
N ILE A 303 11.35 12.54 -20.79
CA ILE A 303 12.37 13.09 -19.88
C ILE A 303 13.76 13.04 -20.53
N GLY A 304 14.09 11.92 -21.19
CA GLY A 304 15.32 11.78 -21.97
C GLY A 304 15.46 12.82 -23.08
N TYR A 305 14.42 13.01 -23.91
CA TYR A 305 14.42 14.02 -24.98
C TYR A 305 14.60 15.44 -24.44
N VAL A 306 13.96 15.79 -23.32
CA VAL A 306 14.18 17.10 -22.68
C VAL A 306 15.64 17.26 -22.30
N GLY A 307 16.27 16.23 -21.71
CA GLY A 307 17.68 16.25 -21.39
C GLY A 307 18.57 16.45 -22.61
N ILE A 308 18.32 15.70 -23.67
CA ILE A 308 19.10 15.78 -24.91
C ILE A 308 18.97 17.16 -25.57
N TRP A 309 17.74 17.69 -25.69
CA TRP A 309 17.52 18.97 -26.39
C TRP A 309 17.95 20.20 -25.59
N THR A 310 18.02 20.09 -24.26
CA THR A 310 18.44 21.19 -23.38
C THR A 310 19.87 21.05 -22.89
N GLU A 311 20.51 19.91 -23.18
CA GLU A 311 21.84 19.52 -22.68
C GLU A 311 21.97 19.70 -21.15
N SER A 312 20.88 19.51 -20.40
CA SER A 312 20.81 19.83 -18.98
C SER A 312 20.09 18.76 -18.16
N GLU A 313 20.82 18.16 -17.20
CA GLU A 313 20.24 17.25 -16.20
C GLU A 313 19.21 17.98 -15.32
N GLN A 314 19.43 19.25 -15.00
CA GLN A 314 18.48 20.05 -14.23
C GLN A 314 17.15 20.22 -14.97
N ALA A 315 17.17 20.38 -16.29
CA ALA A 315 15.96 20.47 -17.09
C ALA A 315 15.19 19.14 -17.10
N MET A 316 15.89 18.01 -17.14
CA MET A 316 15.27 16.68 -16.98
C MET A 316 14.53 16.58 -15.64
N MET A 317 15.19 16.95 -14.54
CA MET A 317 14.60 16.89 -13.20
C MET A 317 13.43 17.86 -13.03
N ASN A 318 13.53 19.07 -13.58
CA ASN A 318 12.45 20.05 -13.55
C ASN A 318 11.22 19.55 -14.33
N PHE A 319 11.41 18.97 -15.51
CA PHE A 319 10.33 18.40 -16.30
C PHE A 319 9.70 17.19 -15.60
N HIS A 320 10.53 16.31 -15.05
CA HIS A 320 10.10 15.16 -14.26
C HIS A 320 9.18 15.56 -13.10
N ASN A 321 9.59 16.57 -12.31
CA ASN A 321 8.86 17.03 -11.13
C ASN A 321 7.59 17.83 -11.48
N SER A 322 7.60 18.60 -12.57
CA SER A 322 6.56 19.59 -12.84
C SER A 322 5.50 19.12 -13.84
N TRP A 323 5.92 18.45 -14.91
CA TRP A 323 5.08 18.23 -16.09
C TRP A 323 4.89 16.76 -16.45
N ALA A 324 5.88 15.91 -16.15
CA ALA A 324 5.85 14.51 -16.58
C ALA A 324 4.64 13.74 -16.01
N MET A 325 4.18 14.06 -14.80
CA MET A 325 2.96 13.46 -14.22
C MET A 325 1.68 13.92 -14.92
N VAL A 326 1.57 15.22 -15.26
CA VAL A 326 0.39 15.75 -15.97
C VAL A 326 0.34 15.19 -17.38
N PHE A 327 1.48 15.13 -18.06
CA PHE A 327 1.63 14.51 -19.38
C PHE A 327 1.11 13.06 -19.37
N GLU A 328 1.59 12.26 -18.42
CA GLU A 328 1.18 10.86 -18.25
C GLU A 328 -0.34 10.71 -18.08
N LEU A 329 -0.94 11.53 -17.21
CA LEU A 329 -2.38 11.48 -16.94
C LEU A 329 -3.20 11.85 -18.18
N VAL A 330 -2.84 12.95 -18.86
CA VAL A 330 -3.55 13.43 -20.05
C VAL A 330 -3.46 12.43 -21.19
N VAL A 331 -2.27 11.89 -21.46
CA VAL A 331 -2.05 10.89 -22.51
C VAL A 331 -2.82 9.60 -22.21
N SER A 332 -2.77 9.12 -20.96
CA SER A 332 -3.49 7.92 -20.53
C SER A 332 -5.00 8.06 -20.74
N PHE A 333 -5.59 9.18 -20.30
CA PHE A 333 -7.01 9.42 -20.51
C PHE A 333 -7.33 9.60 -22.00
N ALA A 334 -6.54 10.35 -22.76
CA ALA A 334 -6.79 10.54 -24.19
C ALA A 334 -6.85 9.19 -24.94
N ILE A 335 -5.91 8.28 -24.67
CA ILE A 335 -5.88 6.95 -25.25
C ILE A 335 -7.08 6.11 -24.77
N LEU A 336 -7.37 6.11 -23.46
CA LEU A 336 -8.48 5.37 -22.89
C LEU A 336 -9.83 5.81 -23.47
N PHE A 337 -10.09 7.12 -23.53
CA PHE A 337 -11.29 7.70 -24.13
C PHE A 337 -11.36 7.43 -25.64
N GLY A 338 -10.22 7.53 -26.35
CA GLY A 338 -10.13 7.21 -27.77
C GLY A 338 -10.54 5.76 -28.05
N ILE A 339 -10.01 4.81 -27.27
CA ILE A 339 -10.35 3.39 -27.39
C ILE A 339 -11.80 3.14 -26.97
N ALA A 340 -12.27 3.76 -25.89
CA ALA A 340 -13.67 3.68 -25.47
C ALA A 340 -14.62 4.14 -26.60
N LYS A 341 -14.28 5.23 -27.31
CA LYS A 341 -15.03 5.70 -28.48
C LYS A 341 -14.99 4.70 -29.63
N LEU A 342 -13.80 4.14 -29.94
CA LEU A 342 -13.63 3.14 -31.00
C LEU A 342 -14.49 1.89 -30.77
N ILE A 343 -14.54 1.39 -29.52
CA ILE A 343 -15.37 0.23 -29.18
C ILE A 343 -16.85 0.60 -28.94
N LYS A 344 -17.28 1.83 -29.22
CA LYS A 344 -18.64 2.34 -28.98
C LYS A 344 -19.08 2.18 -27.52
N ALA A 345 -18.22 2.60 -26.60
CA ALA A 345 -18.42 2.65 -25.15
C ALA A 345 -18.28 4.11 -24.65
N ASN A 346 -18.89 5.05 -25.37
CA ASN A 346 -18.88 6.49 -25.10
C ASN A 346 -20.23 7.04 -24.64
N ASP A 347 -21.23 6.18 -24.42
CA ASP A 347 -22.51 6.57 -23.83
C ASP A 347 -22.36 6.69 -22.30
N PHE A 348 -22.19 7.92 -21.84
CA PHE A 348 -22.13 8.22 -20.41
C PHE A 348 -23.53 8.32 -19.83
N GLY A 349 -23.78 7.50 -18.82
CA GLY A 349 -24.97 7.63 -18.02
C GLY A 349 -25.00 6.53 -16.99
N ILE A 350 -25.10 6.90 -15.72
CA ILE A 350 -25.52 5.95 -14.69
C ILE A 350 -26.88 5.43 -15.15
N THR A 351 -27.02 4.11 -15.37
CA THR A 351 -28.24 3.51 -15.94
C THR A 351 -29.44 4.00 -15.15
N GLU A 352 -30.26 4.89 -15.72
CA GLU A 352 -31.63 5.05 -15.26
C GLU A 352 -32.32 3.78 -15.74
N SER A 353 -32.29 2.74 -14.90
CA SER A 353 -33.19 1.62 -15.09
C SER A 353 -34.57 2.27 -15.09
N LYS A 354 -35.32 2.13 -16.19
CA LYS A 354 -36.76 2.34 -16.18
C LYS A 354 -37.27 1.62 -14.94
N VAL A 355 -37.65 2.38 -13.91
CA VAL A 355 -38.36 1.78 -12.78
C VAL A 355 -39.66 1.35 -13.43
N ALA A 356 -39.86 0.04 -13.62
CA ALA A 356 -41.11 -0.45 -14.15
C ALA A 356 -42.23 0.20 -13.32
N PRO A 357 -43.28 0.80 -13.93
CA PRO A 357 -44.37 1.45 -13.21
C PRO A 357 -44.96 0.56 -12.10
N GLU A 358 -44.88 -0.76 -12.30
CA GLU A 358 -45.25 -1.80 -11.36
C GLU A 358 -44.42 -1.81 -10.05
N LEU A 359 -43.12 -1.48 -10.10
CA LEU A 359 -42.27 -1.29 -8.90
C LEU A 359 -42.59 0.01 -8.16
N ALA A 360 -42.99 1.07 -8.88
CA ALA A 360 -43.44 2.32 -8.29
C ALA A 360 -44.81 2.14 -7.59
N ALA A 361 -45.71 1.34 -8.18
CA ALA A 361 -47.01 1.00 -7.59
C ALA A 361 -46.92 0.07 -6.36
N GLN A 362 -45.87 -0.73 -6.24
CA GLN A 362 -45.63 -1.61 -5.07
C GLN A 362 -44.95 -0.90 -3.88
N ALA A 363 -44.45 0.33 -4.05
CA ALA A 363 -43.78 1.09 -3.01
C ALA A 363 -44.71 1.49 -1.85
N GLU A 364 -46.03 1.41 -2.03
CA GLU A 364 -47.03 1.89 -1.06
C GLU A 364 -47.44 0.90 0.04
N ARG A 365 -46.97 -0.36 0.07
CA ARG A 365 -47.49 -1.33 1.06
C ARG A 365 -46.47 -1.80 2.12
N LYS A 366 -46.67 -1.18 3.30
CA LYS A 366 -46.10 -1.36 4.65
C LYS A 366 -44.74 -0.69 4.91
N PRO A 367 -44.64 0.17 5.94
CA PRO A 367 -43.44 0.96 6.13
C PRO A 367 -42.33 0.12 6.80
N ALA A 368 -41.22 -0.03 6.07
CA ALA A 368 -40.06 -0.83 6.47
C ALA A 368 -39.39 -0.40 7.80
N TYR A 369 -39.69 0.80 8.30
CA TYR A 369 -39.06 1.36 9.50
C TYR A 369 -39.40 0.61 10.79
N ARG A 370 -40.52 -0.12 10.85
CA ARG A 370 -40.92 -0.90 12.04
C ARG A 370 -40.02 -2.12 12.31
N ILE A 371 -39.30 -2.62 11.29
CA ILE A 371 -38.53 -3.88 11.37
C ILE A 371 -37.07 -3.63 11.82
N VAL A 372 -36.55 -2.41 11.62
CA VAL A 372 -35.12 -2.11 11.78
C VAL A 372 -34.78 -1.57 13.17
N GLY A 373 -35.60 -0.66 13.72
CA GLY A 373 -35.28 0.04 14.98
C GLY A 373 -35.90 -0.53 16.26
N ARG A 374 -36.80 -1.53 16.17
CA ARG A 374 -37.50 -2.14 17.33
C ARG A 374 -37.35 -3.67 17.44
N GLY A 375 -36.53 -4.30 16.58
CA GLY A 375 -36.26 -5.75 16.62
C GLY A 375 -34.85 -6.08 17.13
N LEU A 376 -34.54 -7.38 17.28
CA LEU A 376 -33.26 -7.89 17.81
C LEU A 376 -31.99 -7.41 17.06
N ARG A 377 -32.10 -6.88 15.84
CA ARG A 377 -30.95 -6.48 15.00
C ARG A 377 -30.17 -5.29 15.54
N GLY A 378 -30.87 -4.29 16.08
CA GLY A 378 -30.24 -3.12 16.69
C GLY A 378 -29.40 -3.51 17.92
N PRO A 379 -30.01 -4.18 18.92
CA PRO A 379 -29.29 -4.72 20.08
C PRO A 379 -28.16 -5.69 19.69
N ALA A 380 -28.37 -6.57 18.70
CA ALA A 380 -27.31 -7.47 18.23
C ALA A 380 -26.11 -6.71 17.66
N MET A 381 -26.34 -5.66 16.85
CA MET A 381 -25.26 -4.82 16.35
C MET A 381 -24.56 -4.07 17.49
N ILE A 382 -25.31 -3.54 18.46
CA ILE A 382 -24.72 -2.89 19.64
C ILE A 382 -23.86 -3.87 20.43
N ALA A 383 -24.34 -5.09 20.68
CA ALA A 383 -23.56 -6.13 21.35
C ALA A 383 -22.28 -6.49 20.59
N ILE A 384 -22.38 -6.61 19.25
CA ILE A 384 -21.22 -6.84 18.38
C ILE A 384 -20.21 -5.70 18.52
N LEU A 385 -20.63 -4.43 18.46
CA LEU A 385 -19.74 -3.29 18.62
C LEU A 385 -19.13 -3.24 20.01
N CYS A 386 -19.90 -3.48 21.07
CA CYS A 386 -19.38 -3.51 22.43
C CYS A 386 -18.31 -4.60 22.57
N ALA A 387 -18.55 -5.77 21.99
CA ALA A 387 -17.56 -6.84 21.93
C ALA A 387 -16.32 -6.42 21.12
N MET A 388 -16.50 -5.73 19.98
CA MET A 388 -15.39 -5.18 19.21
C MET A 388 -14.59 -4.14 20.00
N ILE A 389 -15.27 -3.20 20.68
CA ILE A 389 -14.64 -2.14 21.48
C ILE A 389 -13.86 -2.76 22.62
N PHE A 390 -14.49 -3.71 23.32
CA PHE A 390 -13.82 -4.49 24.33
C PHE A 390 -12.58 -5.20 23.77
N LEU A 391 -12.69 -5.89 22.63
CA LEU A 391 -11.56 -6.56 21.98
C LEU A 391 -10.47 -5.57 21.52
N ASN A 392 -10.83 -4.40 21.00
CA ASN A 392 -9.86 -3.39 20.57
C ASN A 392 -9.09 -2.78 21.75
N ILE A 393 -9.76 -2.60 22.89
CA ILE A 393 -9.14 -2.10 24.13
C ILE A 393 -8.34 -3.21 24.82
N ALA A 394 -8.88 -4.42 24.90
CA ALA A 394 -8.27 -5.57 25.57
C ALA A 394 -7.05 -6.10 24.79
N VAL A 395 -7.18 -6.20 23.47
CA VAL A 395 -6.11 -6.59 22.55
C VAL A 395 -5.35 -5.34 22.12
N LYS A 396 -4.64 -4.72 23.05
CA LYS A 396 -3.60 -3.75 22.65
C LYS A 396 -2.55 -4.52 21.85
N PRO A 397 -2.15 -4.04 20.65
CA PRO A 397 -1.05 -4.63 19.90
C PRO A 397 0.18 -4.73 20.80
N LEU A 398 0.99 -5.77 20.61
CA LEU A 398 2.40 -5.69 20.98
C LEU A 398 2.94 -4.46 20.26
N GLU A 399 3.47 -3.48 20.98
CA GLU A 399 4.14 -2.37 20.33
C GLU A 399 5.30 -2.93 19.50
N THR A 400 5.09 -3.05 18.19
CA THR A 400 6.10 -3.46 17.21
C THR A 400 7.09 -2.32 16.92
N THR A 401 7.13 -1.29 17.77
CA THR A 401 7.96 -0.10 17.61
C THR A 401 9.45 -0.39 17.84
N ALA A 402 9.79 -1.51 18.48
CA ALA A 402 11.17 -1.98 18.62
C ALA A 402 11.68 -2.56 17.29
N LYS A 403 12.18 -1.68 16.43
CA LYS A 403 12.93 -2.01 15.21
C LYS A 403 14.21 -2.76 15.63
N GLY A 404 14.49 -3.91 15.03
CA GLY A 404 15.59 -4.80 15.44
C GLY A 404 16.92 -4.05 15.60
N GLN A 405 17.75 -4.47 16.55
CA GLN A 405 19.00 -3.78 16.88
C GLN A 405 20.22 -4.68 16.64
N LEU A 406 21.25 -4.10 16.02
CA LEU A 406 22.55 -4.73 15.83
C LEU A 406 23.50 -4.30 16.93
N VAL A 407 24.06 -5.29 17.62
CA VAL A 407 25.24 -5.06 18.46
C VAL A 407 26.46 -5.10 17.55
N ARG A 408 26.85 -3.96 16.97
CA ARG A 408 27.95 -3.85 16.00
C ARG A 408 29.26 -4.47 16.48
N ALA A 409 29.52 -4.42 17.80
CA ALA A 409 30.69 -5.02 18.44
C ALA A 409 30.73 -6.57 18.33
N ASN A 410 29.61 -7.22 18.02
CA ASN A 410 29.59 -8.67 17.78
C ASN A 410 30.24 -9.05 16.45
N PHE A 411 30.34 -8.12 15.50
CA PHE A 411 30.91 -8.37 14.18
C PHE A 411 32.35 -7.85 14.14
N PRO A 412 33.35 -8.74 13.94
CA PRO A 412 34.75 -8.38 14.09
C PRO A 412 35.20 -7.38 13.02
N PRO A 413 35.86 -6.26 13.37
CA PRO A 413 36.40 -5.33 12.37
C PRO A 413 37.61 -5.92 11.62
N THR A 414 38.29 -6.89 12.22
CA THR A 414 39.45 -7.59 11.63
C THR A 414 39.48 -9.03 12.12
N PHE A 415 39.87 -9.97 11.26
CA PHE A 415 40.12 -11.36 11.62
C PHE A 415 41.02 -12.01 10.58
N ALA A 416 41.90 -12.93 11.00
CA ALA A 416 42.92 -13.51 10.11
C ALA A 416 43.68 -12.41 9.33
N SER A 417 43.67 -12.46 8.00
CA SER A 417 44.24 -11.42 7.12
C SER A 417 43.22 -10.38 6.63
N TRP A 418 41.97 -10.41 7.11
CA TRP A 418 40.92 -9.50 6.66
C TRP A 418 40.88 -8.23 7.50
N ILE A 419 40.95 -7.09 6.81
CA ILE A 419 40.80 -5.74 7.38
C ILE A 419 39.54 -5.14 6.80
N SER A 420 38.76 -4.41 7.61
CA SER A 420 37.49 -3.85 7.15
C SER A 420 37.32 -2.36 7.38
N HIS A 421 36.40 -1.79 6.61
CA HIS A 421 35.87 -0.45 6.81
C HIS A 421 34.35 -0.47 6.70
N ASP A 422 33.68 0.26 7.60
CA ASP A 422 32.23 0.42 7.59
C ASP A 422 31.84 1.44 6.52
N GLN A 423 30.86 1.08 5.68
CA GLN A 423 30.22 2.05 4.79
C GLN A 423 29.07 2.72 5.53
N LYS A 424 29.13 4.06 5.61
CA LYS A 424 28.03 4.84 6.15
C LYS A 424 26.98 5.03 5.07
N LEU A 425 25.73 4.71 5.39
CA LEU A 425 24.59 5.14 4.60
C LEU A 425 24.45 6.65 4.67
N ASP A 426 24.07 7.27 3.56
CA ASP A 426 23.65 8.65 3.54
C ASP A 426 22.35 8.84 4.35
N ALA A 427 22.14 10.06 4.86
CA ALA A 427 21.05 10.36 5.77
C ALA A 427 19.66 10.15 5.14
N LEU A 428 19.53 10.36 3.82
CA LEU A 428 18.28 10.20 3.08
C LEU A 428 17.92 8.71 2.93
N THR A 429 18.86 7.87 2.51
CA THR A 429 18.66 6.41 2.40
C THR A 429 18.38 5.80 3.78
N ALA A 430 19.07 6.26 4.82
CA ALA A 430 18.81 5.82 6.19
C ALA A 430 17.39 6.22 6.68
N GLU A 431 16.94 7.43 6.33
CA GLU A 431 15.59 7.91 6.62
C GLU A 431 14.53 7.25 5.75
N GLU A 432 14.84 6.73 4.56
CA GLU A 432 13.90 5.97 3.73
C GLU A 432 13.72 4.53 4.16
N LEU A 433 14.83 3.89 4.56
CA LEU A 433 14.83 2.50 5.01
C LEU A 433 14.06 2.33 6.31
N LYS A 434 13.86 3.39 7.11
CA LYS A 434 12.99 3.56 8.31
C LYS A 434 12.90 2.43 9.36
N THR A 435 13.39 1.21 9.17
CA THR A 435 12.79 0.03 9.84
C THR A 435 13.77 -1.00 10.41
N ALA A 436 15.06 -0.98 10.06
CA ALA A 436 16.01 -1.95 10.60
C ALA A 436 17.41 -1.37 10.83
N ASP A 437 17.99 -1.68 11.98
CA ASP A 437 19.42 -1.42 12.21
C ASP A 437 20.24 -2.32 11.27
N MET A 438 21.19 -1.72 10.57
CA MET A 438 21.97 -2.38 9.53
C MET A 438 23.46 -2.06 9.63
N LEU A 439 24.27 -3.00 9.13
CA LEU A 439 25.71 -2.90 8.99
C LEU A 439 26.07 -3.19 7.53
N GLN A 440 26.75 -2.24 6.90
CA GLN A 440 27.45 -2.45 5.63
C GLN A 440 28.95 -2.31 5.88
N ARG A 441 29.70 -3.34 5.52
CA ARG A 441 31.14 -3.42 5.79
C ARG A 441 31.84 -4.13 4.66
N ILE A 442 32.92 -3.55 4.16
CA ILE A 442 33.79 -4.19 3.17
C ILE A 442 35.02 -4.71 3.90
N TYR A 443 35.30 -6.00 3.71
CA TYR A 443 36.53 -6.65 4.12
C TYR A 443 37.45 -6.77 2.91
N VAL A 444 38.71 -6.42 3.08
CA VAL A 444 39.78 -6.58 2.08
C VAL A 444 40.87 -7.46 2.69
N ASN A 445 41.39 -8.39 1.91
CA ASN A 445 42.44 -9.30 2.37
C ASN A 445 43.79 -8.59 2.31
N SER A 446 44.47 -8.43 3.44
CA SER A 446 45.76 -7.76 3.54
C SER A 446 46.89 -8.46 2.77
N ASN A 447 46.69 -9.73 2.41
CA ASN A 447 47.65 -10.50 1.63
C ASN A 447 47.39 -10.39 0.11
N ASP A 448 46.21 -9.94 -0.28
CA ASP A 448 45.76 -9.83 -1.67
C ASP A 448 44.64 -8.79 -1.75
N ASP A 449 45.01 -7.55 -2.07
CA ASP A 449 44.07 -6.41 -2.12
C ASP A 449 43.00 -6.56 -3.21
N THR A 450 43.13 -7.54 -4.12
CA THR A 450 42.10 -7.86 -5.11
C THR A 450 40.94 -8.66 -4.52
N GLN A 451 41.15 -9.32 -3.38
CA GLN A 451 40.12 -10.08 -2.68
C GLN A 451 39.38 -9.19 -1.70
N TRP A 452 38.09 -9.00 -1.98
CA TRP A 452 37.19 -8.27 -1.12
C TRP A 452 35.89 -9.04 -0.91
N VAL A 453 35.29 -8.83 0.27
CA VAL A 453 33.95 -9.33 0.58
C VAL A 453 33.13 -8.19 1.19
N HIS A 454 32.03 -7.84 0.53
CA HIS A 454 31.04 -6.93 1.08
C HIS A 454 30.04 -7.70 1.95
N VAL A 455 29.96 -7.32 3.21
CA VAL A 455 29.09 -7.91 4.23
C VAL A 455 27.98 -6.93 4.54
N PHE A 456 26.74 -7.37 4.29
CA PHE A 456 25.54 -6.65 4.65
C PHE A 456 24.75 -7.46 5.67
N ILE A 457 24.43 -6.84 6.81
CA ILE A 457 23.67 -7.43 7.89
C ILE A 457 22.55 -6.50 8.28
N GLN A 458 21.34 -7.04 8.45
CA GLN A 458 20.17 -6.28 8.85
C GLN A 458 19.44 -7.02 9.96
N ALA A 459 19.06 -6.33 11.03
CA ALA A 459 18.22 -6.88 12.09
C ALA A 459 16.82 -6.28 12.04
N ALA A 460 15.80 -7.13 12.02
CA ALA A 460 14.42 -6.69 12.02
C ALA A 460 13.52 -7.58 12.88
N ARG A 461 12.36 -7.04 13.24
CA ARG A 461 11.29 -7.76 13.98
C ARG A 461 9.96 -7.74 13.24
N ASP A 462 9.88 -7.01 12.13
CA ASP A 462 8.72 -6.93 11.26
C ASP A 462 9.02 -7.52 9.88
N THR A 463 7.95 -7.89 9.17
CA THR A 463 8.05 -8.52 7.85
C THR A 463 8.47 -7.55 6.74
N ASP A 464 8.38 -6.25 7.01
CA ASP A 464 8.44 -5.21 5.99
C ASP A 464 9.85 -4.61 5.86
N ALA A 465 10.73 -4.86 6.84
CA ALA A 465 12.12 -4.42 6.84
C ALA A 465 13.05 -5.17 5.86
N PHE A 466 12.75 -6.43 5.54
CA PHE A 466 13.60 -7.22 4.65
C PHE A 466 13.23 -6.99 3.18
N HIS A 467 14.18 -6.48 2.40
CA HIS A 467 14.06 -6.38 0.94
C HIS A 467 14.57 -7.65 0.26
N ASP A 468 13.93 -8.07 -0.83
CA ASP A 468 14.30 -9.28 -1.58
C ASP A 468 15.45 -8.98 -2.57
N PRO A 469 16.62 -9.64 -2.46
CA PRO A 469 17.73 -9.48 -3.41
C PRO A 469 17.33 -9.71 -4.88
N HIS A 470 16.36 -10.60 -5.14
CA HIS A 470 15.84 -10.85 -6.49
C HIS A 470 15.14 -9.65 -7.11
N SER A 471 14.65 -8.73 -6.27
CA SER A 471 14.06 -7.48 -6.73
C SER A 471 15.12 -6.38 -6.84
N CYS A 472 16.01 -6.28 -5.85
CA CYS A 472 17.00 -5.19 -5.78
C CYS A 472 18.11 -5.29 -6.83
N LEU A 473 18.64 -6.49 -7.10
CA LEU A 473 19.78 -6.67 -8.01
C LEU A 473 19.43 -6.29 -9.47
N PRO A 474 18.37 -6.85 -10.10
CA PRO A 474 18.01 -6.45 -11.45
C PRO A 474 17.61 -4.97 -11.54
N GLY A 475 17.00 -4.43 -10.47
CA GLY A 475 16.70 -3.01 -10.34
C GLY A 475 17.94 -2.11 -10.47
N GLY A 476 19.07 -2.54 -9.90
CA GLY A 476 20.36 -1.86 -9.99
C GLY A 476 21.14 -2.08 -11.29
N GLY A 477 20.63 -2.89 -12.21
CA GLY A 477 21.34 -3.28 -13.43
C GLY A 477 22.25 -4.48 -13.26
N SER A 478 21.98 -5.31 -12.24
CA SER A 478 22.66 -6.58 -12.04
C SER A 478 21.73 -7.73 -12.40
N ASP A 479 21.90 -8.29 -13.61
CA ASP A 479 21.10 -9.41 -14.08
C ASP A 479 21.55 -10.72 -13.42
N ILE A 480 20.59 -11.45 -12.85
CA ILE A 480 20.85 -12.71 -12.15
C ILE A 480 20.97 -13.84 -13.19
N THR A 481 22.14 -14.48 -13.23
CA THR A 481 22.48 -15.57 -14.15
C THR A 481 22.37 -16.96 -13.52
N GLU A 482 22.50 -17.04 -12.20
CA GLU A 482 22.39 -18.29 -11.44
C GLU A 482 21.62 -18.01 -10.14
N ASP A 483 20.68 -18.89 -9.80
CA ASP A 483 19.92 -18.87 -8.55
C ASP A 483 19.73 -20.30 -8.07
N ARG A 484 20.41 -20.66 -6.97
CA ARG A 484 20.29 -21.99 -6.37
C ARG A 484 20.57 -21.99 -4.88
N PRO A 485 19.97 -22.93 -4.12
CA PRO A 485 20.33 -23.13 -2.73
C PRO A 485 21.73 -23.74 -2.59
N VAL A 486 22.44 -23.34 -1.53
CA VAL A 486 23.75 -23.86 -1.10
C VAL A 486 23.71 -24.14 0.39
N THR A 487 24.22 -25.30 0.78
CA THR A 487 24.28 -25.70 2.19
C THR A 487 25.68 -25.48 2.73
N ILE A 488 25.80 -24.65 3.77
CA ILE A 488 27.07 -24.35 4.43
C ILE A 488 27.05 -24.95 5.84
N THR A 489 28.02 -25.80 6.14
CA THR A 489 28.22 -26.38 7.47
C THR A 489 29.32 -25.62 8.20
N PHE A 490 29.03 -25.24 9.44
CA PHE A 490 29.90 -24.53 10.36
C PHE A 490 30.28 -25.44 11.51
N ASP A 491 31.56 -25.47 11.89
CA ASP A 491 32.06 -26.26 13.03
C ASP A 491 32.31 -25.42 14.28
N LYS A 492 32.39 -24.09 14.13
CA LYS A 492 32.61 -23.11 15.20
C LYS A 492 31.61 -21.94 15.05
N PRO A 493 31.15 -21.32 16.15
CA PRO A 493 31.44 -21.67 17.56
C PRO A 493 30.75 -22.97 18.04
N ARG A 494 29.75 -23.45 17.29
CA ARG A 494 29.11 -24.77 17.46
C ARG A 494 28.90 -25.42 16.08
N HIS A 495 28.63 -26.72 16.04
CA HIS A 495 28.29 -27.39 14.79
C HIS A 495 26.85 -27.06 14.38
N PHE A 496 26.66 -26.40 13.24
CA PHE A 496 25.33 -26.14 12.67
C PHE A 496 25.41 -26.01 11.15
N THR A 497 24.27 -26.14 10.49
CA THR A 497 24.18 -26.07 9.03
C THR A 497 23.15 -25.02 8.62
N VAL A 498 23.50 -24.21 7.63
CA VAL A 498 22.64 -23.18 7.06
C VAL A 498 22.36 -23.51 5.60
N THR A 499 21.09 -23.42 5.19
CA THR A 499 20.72 -23.40 3.78
C THR A 499 20.64 -21.94 3.34
N ALA A 500 21.60 -21.51 2.55
CA ALA A 500 21.68 -20.17 1.97
C ALA A 500 21.25 -20.19 0.49
N THR A 501 20.92 -19.03 -0.05
CA THR A 501 20.69 -18.84 -1.49
C THR A 501 21.94 -18.22 -2.10
N LEU A 502 22.43 -18.84 -3.17
CA LEU A 502 23.52 -18.32 -4.00
C LEU A 502 22.93 -17.67 -5.24
N LEU A 503 23.25 -16.40 -5.44
CA LEU A 503 22.98 -15.67 -6.67
C LEU A 503 24.30 -15.35 -7.36
N ARG A 504 24.42 -15.68 -8.65
CA ARG A 504 25.43 -15.09 -9.54
C ARG A 504 24.76 -14.00 -10.34
N PHE A 505 25.37 -12.83 -10.40
CA PHE A 505 24.83 -11.71 -11.16
C PHE A 505 25.93 -10.94 -11.87
N ILE A 506 25.57 -10.36 -13.01
CA ILE A 506 26.47 -9.59 -13.86
C ILE A 506 25.94 -8.16 -13.93
N ASN A 507 26.80 -7.18 -13.69
CA ASN A 507 26.43 -5.78 -13.85
C ASN A 507 26.41 -5.42 -15.34
N ASP A 508 25.24 -5.07 -15.87
CA ASP A 508 25.02 -4.69 -17.27
C ASP A 508 25.94 -3.56 -17.75
N ASN A 509 26.34 -2.65 -16.85
CA ASN A 509 27.11 -1.46 -17.20
C ASN A 509 28.63 -1.69 -17.17
N THR A 510 29.11 -2.45 -16.19
CA THR A 510 30.57 -2.67 -16.02
C THR A 510 31.04 -4.00 -16.57
N GLY A 511 30.12 -4.96 -16.76
CA GLY A 511 30.45 -6.35 -17.06
C GLY A 511 30.95 -7.13 -15.85
N ASP A 512 31.00 -6.51 -14.66
CA ASP A 512 31.52 -7.16 -13.45
C ASP A 512 30.58 -8.26 -13.00
N GLU A 513 31.13 -9.46 -12.87
CA GLU A 513 30.42 -10.59 -12.31
C GLU A 513 30.66 -10.70 -10.81
N ASN A 514 29.61 -11.02 -10.07
CA ASN A 514 29.67 -11.15 -8.63
C ASN A 514 28.84 -12.34 -8.14
N LEU A 515 29.20 -12.88 -6.98
CA LEU A 515 28.40 -13.84 -6.22
C LEU A 515 27.83 -13.16 -4.99
N LEU A 516 26.56 -13.43 -4.71
CA LEU A 516 25.90 -13.11 -3.45
C LEU A 516 25.44 -14.40 -2.78
N LEU A 517 25.95 -14.67 -1.58
CA LEU A 517 25.40 -15.64 -0.66
C LEU A 517 24.57 -14.92 0.39
N TYR A 518 23.33 -15.35 0.59
CA TYR A 518 22.50 -14.78 1.64
C TYR A 518 21.56 -15.79 2.29
N TRP A 519 21.19 -15.51 3.53
CA TRP A 519 20.17 -16.23 4.26
C TRP A 519 19.54 -15.35 5.33
N TYR A 520 18.47 -15.85 5.92
CA TYR A 520 17.84 -15.25 7.08
C TYR A 520 17.89 -16.22 8.26
N ASN A 521 17.90 -15.69 9.47
CA ASN A 521 17.75 -16.50 10.68
C ASN A 521 16.77 -15.86 11.67
N THR A 522 16.01 -16.71 12.34
CA THR A 522 15.21 -16.33 13.51
C THR A 522 15.51 -17.33 14.62
N GLY A 523 16.23 -16.88 15.65
CA GLY A 523 16.81 -17.81 16.63
C GLY A 523 17.76 -18.80 15.96
N SER A 524 17.50 -20.10 16.13
CA SER A 524 18.26 -21.20 15.52
C SER A 524 17.80 -21.59 14.12
N ASP A 525 16.59 -21.16 13.70
CA ASP A 525 16.03 -21.52 12.40
C ASP A 525 16.65 -20.65 11.30
N CYS A 526 16.96 -21.28 10.15
CA CYS A 526 17.52 -20.59 8.98
C CYS A 526 16.56 -20.71 7.77
N TYR A 527 16.46 -19.63 7.00
CA TYR A 527 15.58 -19.54 5.83
C TYR A 527 16.35 -19.04 4.60
N PRO A 528 16.25 -19.71 3.45
CA PRO A 528 17.00 -19.34 2.24
C PRO A 528 16.32 -18.18 1.48
N ALA A 529 15.00 -18.01 1.58
CA ALA A 529 14.27 -16.99 0.82
C ALA A 529 13.55 -15.96 1.70
N THR A 530 13.39 -14.75 1.16
CA THR A 530 12.67 -13.64 1.82
C THR A 530 11.20 -14.00 2.08
N ALA A 531 10.58 -14.79 1.19
CA ALA A 531 9.21 -15.25 1.36
C ALA A 531 9.06 -16.20 2.55
N ASP A 532 10.02 -17.10 2.75
CA ASP A 532 10.00 -18.11 3.81
C ASP A 532 10.11 -17.47 5.20
N VAL A 533 11.05 -16.54 5.36
CA VAL A 533 11.21 -15.81 6.63
C VAL A 533 10.00 -14.94 6.93
N ARG A 534 9.43 -14.24 5.93
CA ARG A 534 8.21 -13.46 6.10
C ARG A 534 7.04 -14.35 6.51
N LEU A 535 6.90 -15.54 5.92
CA LEU A 535 5.87 -16.51 6.29
C LEU A 535 6.04 -17.01 7.73
N LYS A 536 7.27 -17.36 8.13
CA LYS A 536 7.57 -17.76 9.51
C LYS A 536 7.22 -16.66 10.50
N MET A 537 7.68 -15.43 10.26
CA MET A 537 7.40 -14.28 11.13
C MET A 537 5.88 -14.06 11.27
N ARG A 538 5.12 -14.21 10.17
CA ARG A 538 3.65 -14.19 10.24
C ARG A 538 3.09 -15.35 11.06
N GLN A 539 3.64 -16.56 10.95
CA GLN A 539 3.18 -17.73 11.70
C GLN A 539 3.43 -17.59 13.21
N GLU A 540 4.61 -17.10 13.61
CA GLU A 540 4.94 -16.76 15.00
C GLU A 540 3.97 -15.73 15.55
N GLN A 541 3.71 -14.68 14.76
CA GLN A 541 2.67 -13.73 15.07
C GLN A 541 1.32 -14.45 15.31
N ILE A 542 0.82 -15.28 14.40
CA ILE A 542 -0.47 -15.98 14.62
C ILE A 542 -0.47 -16.79 15.95
N ASN A 543 0.65 -17.42 16.29
CA ASN A 543 0.77 -18.23 17.50
C ASN A 543 0.76 -17.37 18.77
N ASP A 544 1.48 -16.26 18.81
CA ASP A 544 1.50 -15.35 19.96
C ASP A 544 0.11 -14.79 20.24
N LEU A 545 -0.66 -14.46 19.18
CA LEU A 545 -2.05 -14.04 19.32
C LEU A 545 -2.92 -15.13 19.97
N LYS A 546 -2.76 -16.39 19.55
CA LYS A 546 -3.50 -17.51 20.15
C LYS A 546 -3.16 -17.64 21.63
N THR A 547 -1.87 -17.58 21.99
CA THR A 547 -1.42 -17.68 23.38
C THR A 547 -1.97 -16.54 24.22
N MET A 548 -1.95 -15.29 23.73
CA MET A 548 -2.54 -14.15 24.44
C MET A 548 -4.05 -14.29 24.67
N LEU A 549 -4.79 -14.78 23.67
CA LEU A 549 -6.24 -14.95 23.75
C LEU A 549 -6.62 -16.07 24.74
N LEU A 550 -5.83 -17.13 24.82
CA LEU A 550 -6.06 -18.27 25.72
C LEU A 550 -5.52 -18.01 27.14
N HIS A 551 -4.46 -17.20 27.27
CA HIS A 551 -3.74 -16.93 28.51
C HIS A 551 -3.45 -15.43 28.68
N PRO A 552 -4.47 -14.58 28.93
CA PRO A 552 -4.28 -13.13 29.01
C PRO A 552 -3.29 -12.68 30.11
N GLY A 553 -3.05 -13.51 31.13
CA GLY A 553 -2.07 -13.25 32.19
C GLY A 553 -0.60 -13.36 31.74
N GLN A 554 -0.31 -14.00 30.60
CA GLN A 554 1.07 -14.19 30.09
C GLN A 554 1.55 -13.05 29.19
N ARG A 555 0.76 -11.98 29.03
CA ARG A 555 1.05 -10.89 28.10
C ARG A 555 2.43 -10.27 28.29
N ALA A 556 2.83 -9.98 29.52
CA ALA A 556 4.14 -9.38 29.81
C ALA A 556 5.32 -10.33 29.54
N GLU A 557 5.08 -11.64 29.55
CA GLU A 557 6.06 -12.65 29.16
C GLU A 557 6.20 -12.69 27.64
N LEU A 558 5.09 -12.78 26.91
CA LEU A 558 5.05 -12.68 25.45
C LEU A 558 5.64 -11.36 24.92
N GLU A 559 5.36 -10.22 25.56
CA GLU A 559 5.98 -8.94 25.22
C GLU A 559 7.50 -8.97 25.41
N ARG A 560 8.01 -9.64 26.45
CA ARG A 560 9.45 -9.80 26.68
C ARG A 560 10.08 -10.79 25.70
N ASP A 561 9.40 -11.88 25.36
CA ASP A 561 9.90 -12.88 24.41
C ASP A 561 9.91 -12.32 23.00
N TYR A 562 8.85 -11.62 22.58
CA TYR A 562 8.81 -10.89 21.31
C TYR A 562 9.84 -9.74 21.28
N ALA A 563 10.05 -9.04 22.40
CA ALA A 563 11.10 -8.04 22.49
C ALA A 563 12.52 -8.62 22.48
N ARG A 564 12.67 -9.95 22.60
CA ARG A 564 13.95 -10.67 22.48
C ARG A 564 14.10 -11.35 21.11
N SER A 565 13.00 -11.74 20.47
CA SER A 565 13.03 -12.34 19.14
C SER A 565 13.36 -11.27 18.10
N GLN A 566 14.41 -11.53 17.33
CA GLN A 566 14.77 -10.72 16.18
C GLN A 566 15.33 -11.62 15.10
N THR A 567 14.98 -11.24 13.88
CA THR A 567 15.41 -11.92 12.68
C THR A 567 16.59 -11.15 12.10
N TYR A 568 17.60 -11.86 11.60
CA TYR A 568 18.68 -11.23 10.85
C TYR A 568 18.69 -11.68 9.40
N CYS A 569 19.11 -10.79 8.53
CA CYS A 569 19.50 -11.09 7.16
C CYS A 569 21.01 -10.95 7.06
N TYR A 570 21.69 -11.98 6.57
CA TYR A 570 23.12 -11.93 6.27
C TYR A 570 23.31 -12.04 4.76
N ARG A 571 24.19 -11.19 4.21
CA ARG A 571 24.53 -11.13 2.79
C ARG A 571 26.04 -10.96 2.65
N PHE A 572 26.64 -11.75 1.79
CA PHE A 572 28.06 -11.75 1.50
C PHE A 572 28.25 -11.67 0.00
N THR A 573 28.91 -10.63 -0.48
CA THR A 573 29.14 -10.40 -1.91
C THR A 573 30.63 -10.34 -2.22
N CYS A 574 31.07 -11.03 -3.28
CA CYS A 574 32.43 -10.94 -3.80
C CYS A 574 32.43 -10.95 -5.34
N ALA A 575 33.53 -10.51 -5.93
CA ALA A 575 33.75 -10.57 -7.38
C ALA A 575 34.01 -12.00 -7.87
N VAL A 576 33.74 -12.24 -9.16
CA VAL A 576 34.05 -13.49 -9.87
C VAL A 576 34.98 -13.19 -11.04
N ASP A 577 36.16 -13.81 -11.03
CA ASP A 577 37.06 -13.81 -12.18
C ASP A 577 36.90 -15.13 -12.98
N GLY A 578 35.83 -15.19 -13.78
CA GLY A 578 35.54 -16.30 -14.69
C GLY A 578 34.89 -17.52 -14.01
N ASP A 579 35.66 -18.34 -13.28
CA ASP A 579 35.13 -19.59 -12.68
C ASP A 579 34.45 -19.33 -11.33
N THR A 580 33.18 -19.71 -11.24
CA THR A 580 32.36 -19.61 -10.02
C THR A 580 32.90 -20.48 -8.89
N ALA A 581 33.49 -21.64 -9.18
CA ALA A 581 33.81 -22.62 -8.15
C ALA A 581 34.95 -22.16 -7.19
N PRO A 582 36.07 -21.57 -7.67
CA PRO A 582 37.07 -20.95 -6.82
C PRO A 582 36.52 -19.78 -5.98
N ALA A 583 35.75 -18.89 -6.60
CA ALA A 583 35.16 -17.73 -5.93
C ALA A 583 34.21 -18.15 -4.80
N LEU A 584 33.35 -19.15 -5.07
CA LEU A 584 32.45 -19.72 -4.07
C LEU A 584 33.21 -20.36 -2.90
N ARG A 585 34.28 -21.13 -3.17
CA ARG A 585 35.11 -21.71 -2.10
C ARG A 585 35.78 -20.65 -1.24
N GLY A 586 36.30 -19.59 -1.87
CA GLY A 586 36.88 -18.44 -1.15
C GLY A 586 35.85 -17.75 -0.26
N LEU A 587 34.66 -17.49 -0.81
CA LEU A 587 33.55 -16.87 -0.08
C LEU A 587 33.07 -17.76 1.08
N GLU A 588 32.93 -19.07 0.89
CA GLU A 588 32.60 -20.02 1.96
C GLU A 588 33.66 -20.03 3.07
N SER A 589 34.94 -19.99 2.71
CA SER A 589 36.04 -19.92 3.69
C SER A 589 35.96 -18.64 4.52
N PHE A 590 35.76 -17.49 3.86
CA PHE A 590 35.55 -16.21 4.52
C PHE A 590 34.37 -16.27 5.49
N ILE A 591 33.22 -16.77 5.04
CA ILE A 591 32.00 -16.84 5.86
C ILE A 591 32.23 -17.73 7.08
N LYS A 592 32.91 -18.88 6.94
CA LYS A 592 33.23 -19.76 8.07
C LYS A 592 34.11 -19.08 9.12
N GLU A 593 35.13 -18.35 8.70
CA GLU A 593 36.01 -17.60 9.61
C GLU A 593 35.29 -16.42 10.28
N PHE A 594 34.49 -15.68 9.51
CA PHE A 594 33.65 -14.59 10.00
C PHE A 594 32.68 -15.08 11.07
N VAL A 595 31.97 -16.18 10.81
CA VAL A 595 31.04 -16.81 11.75
C VAL A 595 31.76 -17.32 12.99
N ALA A 596 32.91 -17.97 12.84
CA ALA A 596 33.70 -18.50 13.95
C ALA A 596 34.25 -17.40 14.89
N THR A 597 34.45 -16.18 14.38
CA THR A 597 35.00 -15.05 15.13
C THR A 597 33.90 -14.10 15.65
N SER A 598 32.70 -14.17 15.08
CA SER A 598 31.59 -13.30 15.41
C SER A 598 30.83 -13.80 16.64
N ARG A 599 30.79 -12.95 17.68
CA ARG A 599 30.05 -13.24 18.92
C ARG A 599 28.53 -13.36 18.71
N GLN A 600 28.05 -12.94 17.54
CA GLN A 600 26.64 -13.03 17.19
C GLN A 600 26.17 -14.49 17.06
N PHE A 601 27.07 -15.41 16.71
CA PHE A 601 26.73 -16.83 16.47
C PHE A 601 27.00 -17.73 17.69
N ASP A 602 27.49 -17.17 18.81
CA ASP A 602 27.75 -17.88 20.06
C ASP A 602 26.45 -18.29 20.80
N ARG A 603 25.33 -17.63 20.46
CA ARG A 603 23.98 -17.87 21.03
C ARG A 603 23.17 -18.76 20.10
#